data_AF-A0A2M7TP18-F1
#
_entry.id   AF-A0A2M7TP18-F1
#
_cell.length_a   1.000
_cell.length_b   1.000
_cell.length_c   1.000
_cell.angle_alpha   90.00
_cell.angle_beta   90.00
_cell.angle_gamma   90.00
#
_symmetry.space_group_name_H-M   'P 1'
#
loop_
_entity.id
_entity.type
_entity.pdbx_description
1 polymer ?
#
loop_
_entity_poly.entity_id
_entity_poly.type
_entity_poly.pdbx_seq_one_letter_code
_entity_poly.pdbx_strand_id
1 'polypeptide(L)'
;GKKVLAIAIIVFYGDSAYYHFSGSTSEFSKIPFSYFLQWEIIREAKKRGMKYYNFWGIAPNDNPKHRFAGVTLFKTGFGGERIDWLHARDFPISPFYYLTYIFETARRISRGL
;
A
#
# COMPACT_ATOMS: atom_id res chain seq x y z
N GLY A 1 3.00 -22.11 24.16
CA GLY A 1 3.26 -20.67 24.33
C GLY A 1 2.43 -19.86 23.36
N LYS A 2 2.17 -18.58 23.62
CA LYS A 2 1.47 -17.68 22.67
C LYS A 2 2.38 -17.37 21.47
N LYS A 3 1.83 -17.40 20.25
CA LYS A 3 2.54 -17.16 18.99
C LYS A 3 1.95 -15.96 18.26
N VAL A 4 2.80 -15.08 17.74
CA VAL A 4 2.38 -13.94 16.92
C VAL A 4 2.16 -14.41 15.49
N LEU A 5 0.97 -14.16 14.95
CA LEU A 5 0.56 -14.65 13.63
C LEU A 5 0.50 -13.54 12.58
N ALA A 6 0.12 -12.33 12.98
CA ALA A 6 0.10 -11.16 12.12
C ALA A 6 0.32 -9.89 12.95
N ILE A 7 0.92 -8.88 12.33
CA ILE A 7 1.16 -7.55 12.89
C ILE A 7 0.88 -6.49 11.83
N ALA A 8 0.48 -5.29 12.27
CA ALA A 8 0.34 -4.12 11.42
C ALA A 8 0.72 -2.85 12.19
N ILE A 9 1.26 -1.87 11.46
CA ILE A 9 1.50 -0.51 11.95
C ILE A 9 0.49 0.39 11.26
N ILE A 10 -0.35 1.04 12.08
CA ILE A 10 -1.39 1.95 11.63
C ILE A 10 -1.07 3.35 12.10
N VAL A 11 -1.07 4.30 11.17
CA VAL A 11 -0.91 5.72 11.47
C VAL A 11 -2.28 6.36 11.50
N PHE A 12 -2.65 6.99 12.60
CA PHE A 12 -3.88 7.77 12.73
C PHE A 12 -3.52 9.24 12.57
N TYR A 13 -4.08 9.91 11.56
CA TYR A 13 -3.80 11.31 11.28
C TYR A 13 -4.98 11.98 10.57
N GLY A 14 -5.35 13.18 11.01
CA GLY A 14 -6.52 13.88 10.52
C GLY A 14 -7.79 13.05 10.74
N ASP A 15 -8.53 12.80 9.67
CA ASP A 15 -9.75 11.99 9.63
C ASP A 15 -9.52 10.56 9.10
N SER A 16 -8.25 10.13 9.02
CA SER A 16 -7.84 8.94 8.30
C SER A 16 -6.96 8.01 9.15
N ALA A 17 -7.17 6.70 8.97
CA ALA A 17 -6.27 5.64 9.45
C ALA A 17 -5.52 5.02 8.27
N TYR A 18 -4.18 5.00 8.31
CA TYR A 18 -3.33 4.56 7.21
C TYR A 18 -2.65 3.24 7.54
N TYR A 19 -2.88 2.24 6.69
CA TYR A 19 -2.23 0.92 6.76
C TYR A 19 -0.80 1.00 6.22
N HIS A 20 0.17 1.26 7.11
CA HIS A 20 1.53 1.63 6.72
C HIS A 20 2.46 0.43 6.53
N PHE A 21 2.53 -0.45 7.53
CA PHE A 21 3.32 -1.69 7.47
C PHE A 21 2.56 -2.88 8.00
N SER A 22 2.94 -4.07 7.56
CA SER A 22 2.36 -5.32 8.01
C SER A 22 3.25 -6.52 7.78
N GLY A 23 3.05 -7.56 8.56
CA GLY A 23 3.63 -8.88 8.32
C GLY A 23 2.74 -9.96 8.90
N SER A 24 2.77 -11.14 8.30
CA SER A 24 2.11 -12.34 8.80
C SER A 24 3.00 -13.56 8.62
N THR A 25 2.85 -14.55 9.51
CA THR A 25 3.55 -15.82 9.37
C THR A 25 3.04 -16.61 8.15
N SER A 26 3.93 -17.36 7.51
CA SER A 26 3.59 -18.27 6.41
C SER A 26 3.15 -19.66 6.89
N GLU A 27 3.36 -19.99 8.17
CA GLU A 27 3.18 -21.33 8.73
C GLU A 27 1.73 -21.84 8.66
N PHE A 28 0.78 -20.93 8.61
CA PHE A 28 -0.66 -21.22 8.64
C PHE A 28 -1.39 -20.46 7.54
N SER A 29 -0.86 -20.51 6.31
CA SER A 29 -1.34 -19.74 5.16
C SER A 29 -2.82 -19.95 4.81
N LYS A 30 -3.42 -21.07 5.21
CA LYS A 30 -4.85 -21.37 5.01
C LYS A 30 -5.77 -20.62 5.96
N ILE A 31 -5.24 -20.11 7.08
CA ILE A 31 -6.04 -19.39 8.06
C ILE A 31 -5.95 -17.89 7.75
N PRO A 32 -7.07 -17.18 7.56
CA PRO A 32 -7.09 -15.81 7.07
C PRO A 32 -6.78 -14.79 8.18
N PHE A 33 -5.67 -14.96 8.93
CA PHE A 33 -5.31 -14.09 10.05
C PHE A 33 -5.16 -12.62 9.66
N SER A 34 -4.61 -12.35 8.47
CA SER A 34 -4.48 -10.99 7.96
C SER A 34 -5.85 -10.34 7.74
N TYR A 35 -6.86 -11.10 7.32
CA TYR A 35 -8.22 -10.57 7.17
C TYR A 35 -8.84 -10.22 8.52
N PHE A 36 -8.69 -11.11 9.50
CA PHE A 36 -9.15 -10.86 10.86
C PHE A 36 -8.48 -9.62 11.47
N LEU A 37 -7.16 -9.49 11.33
CA LEU A 37 -6.42 -8.32 11.82
C LEU A 37 -6.92 -7.03 11.17
N GLN A 38 -7.12 -7.01 9.84
CA GLN A 38 -7.65 -5.82 9.15
C GLN A 38 -9.05 -5.45 9.64
N TRP A 39 -9.93 -6.43 9.85
CA TRP A 39 -11.27 -6.16 10.37
C TRP A 39 -11.24 -5.50 11.74
N GLU A 40 -10.40 -6.00 12.65
CA GLU A 40 -10.23 -5.38 13.97
C GLU A 40 -9.65 -3.97 13.88
N ILE A 41 -8.72 -3.73 12.96
CA ILE A 41 -8.17 -2.39 12.71
C ILE A 41 -9.25 -1.43 12.19
N ILE A 42 -10.09 -1.86 11.26
CA ILE A 42 -11.20 -1.05 10.72
C ILE A 42 -12.19 -0.70 11.83
N ARG A 43 -12.52 -1.66 12.70
CA ARG A 43 -13.38 -1.42 13.87
C ARG A 43 -12.75 -0.41 14.83
N GLU A 44 -11.45 -0.52 15.08
CA GLU A 44 -10.72 0.43 15.93
C GLU A 44 -10.66 1.83 15.29
N ALA A 45 -10.44 1.94 13.99
CA ALA A 45 -10.49 3.20 13.26
C ALA A 45 -11.87 3.87 13.38
N LYS A 46 -12.94 3.09 13.23
CA LYS A 46 -14.32 3.56 13.42
C LYS A 46 -14.57 4.02 14.86
N LYS A 47 -14.10 3.25 15.87
CA LYS A 47 -14.19 3.62 17.29
C LYS A 47 -13.47 4.94 17.59
N ARG A 48 -12.38 5.23 16.90
CA ARG A 48 -11.63 6.49 17.00
C ARG A 48 -12.26 7.65 16.23
N GLY A 49 -13.39 7.43 15.56
CA GLY A 49 -14.07 8.46 14.76
C GLY A 49 -13.38 8.80 13.45
N MET A 50 -12.51 7.91 12.94
CA MET A 50 -11.91 8.08 11.61
C MET A 50 -12.98 7.95 10.54
N LYS A 51 -12.95 8.85 9.55
CA LYS A 51 -13.85 8.83 8.39
C LYS A 51 -13.34 7.88 7.31
N TYR A 52 -12.02 7.79 7.16
CA TYR A 52 -11.40 7.02 6.11
C TYR A 52 -10.44 5.95 6.66
N TYR A 53 -10.44 4.79 5.99
CA TYR A 53 -9.44 3.76 6.17
C TYR A 53 -8.66 3.58 4.87
N ASN A 54 -7.38 3.90 4.89
CA ASN A 54 -6.53 3.98 3.71
C ASN A 54 -5.59 2.78 3.66
N PHE A 55 -5.85 1.87 2.72
CA PHE A 55 -5.03 0.68 2.46
C PHE A 55 -3.71 0.96 1.73
N TRP A 56 -3.44 2.20 1.35
CA TRP A 56 -2.27 2.62 0.59
C TRP A 56 -2.21 1.98 -0.81
N GLY A 57 -1.02 1.95 -1.43
CA GLY A 57 -0.86 1.56 -2.83
C GLY A 57 -1.31 0.13 -3.20
N ILE A 58 -1.87 0.01 -4.41
CA ILE A 58 -2.24 -1.22 -5.11
C ILE A 58 -1.55 -1.28 -6.48
N ALA A 59 -1.75 -2.35 -7.24
CA ALA A 59 -1.27 -2.44 -8.62
C ALA A 59 -1.91 -1.35 -9.50
N PRO A 60 -1.17 -0.77 -10.46
CA PRO A 60 -1.69 0.28 -11.32
C PRO A 60 -2.77 -0.22 -12.30
N ASN A 61 -2.83 -1.52 -12.55
CA ASN A 61 -3.82 -2.16 -13.41
C ASN A 61 -4.15 -3.57 -12.89
N ASP A 62 -5.16 -4.20 -13.49
CA ASP A 62 -5.61 -5.55 -13.12
C ASP A 62 -4.74 -6.66 -13.75
N ASN A 63 -3.47 -6.37 -14.07
CA ASN A 63 -2.57 -7.38 -14.62
C ASN A 63 -2.26 -8.43 -13.54
N PRO A 64 -2.66 -9.70 -13.72
CA PRO A 64 -2.45 -10.74 -12.73
C PRO A 64 -0.96 -11.09 -12.53
N LYS A 65 -0.09 -10.72 -13.48
CA LYS A 65 1.37 -10.89 -13.38
C LYS A 65 2.06 -9.75 -12.64
N HIS A 66 1.35 -8.69 -12.27
CA HIS A 66 1.94 -7.58 -11.53
C HIS A 66 2.34 -8.05 -10.11
N ARG A 67 3.50 -7.61 -9.62
CA ARG A 67 4.03 -7.99 -8.30
C ARG A 67 3.09 -7.69 -7.12
N PHE A 68 2.15 -6.77 -7.31
CA PHE A 68 1.14 -6.40 -6.32
C PHE A 68 -0.26 -6.97 -6.60
N ALA A 69 -0.44 -7.89 -7.55
CA ALA A 69 -1.76 -8.44 -7.88
C ALA A 69 -2.45 -9.09 -6.65
N GLY A 70 -1.74 -9.94 -5.91
CA GLY A 70 -2.29 -10.58 -4.70
C GLY A 70 -2.59 -9.59 -3.57
N VAL A 71 -1.73 -8.60 -3.35
CA VAL A 71 -1.95 -7.53 -2.36
C VAL A 71 -3.12 -6.62 -2.78
N THR A 72 -3.29 -6.39 -4.07
CA THR A 72 -4.42 -5.63 -4.64
C THR A 72 -5.72 -6.36 -4.35
N LEU A 73 -5.80 -7.65 -4.71
CA LEU A 73 -6.97 -8.49 -4.44
C LEU A 73 -7.33 -8.51 -2.95
N PHE A 74 -6.32 -8.65 -2.08
CA PHE A 74 -6.51 -8.60 -0.63
C PHE A 74 -7.14 -7.27 -0.17
N LYS A 75 -6.60 -6.14 -0.62
CA LYS A 75 -7.05 -4.80 -0.20
C LYS A 75 -8.43 -4.46 -0.76
N THR A 76 -8.67 -4.73 -2.04
CA THR A 76 -9.95 -4.44 -2.70
C THR A 76 -11.07 -5.38 -2.24
N GLY A 77 -10.74 -6.55 -1.70
CA GLY A 77 -11.71 -7.47 -1.09
C GLY A 77 -12.47 -6.89 0.11
N PHE A 78 -11.97 -5.83 0.74
CA PHE A 78 -12.68 -5.10 1.81
C PHE A 78 -13.65 -4.04 1.28
N GLY A 79 -13.75 -3.88 -0.05
CA GLY A 79 -14.51 -2.82 -0.69
C GLY A 79 -13.75 -1.50 -0.72
N GLY A 80 -14.50 -0.39 -0.64
CA GLY A 80 -13.97 0.96 -0.78
C GLY A 80 -13.79 1.37 -2.24
N GLU A 81 -13.05 2.45 -2.45
CA GLU A 81 -12.82 3.05 -3.76
C GLU A 81 -11.33 3.12 -4.08
N ARG A 82 -11.00 2.93 -5.36
CA ARG A 82 -9.66 3.17 -5.89
C ARG A 82 -9.51 4.66 -6.19
N ILE A 83 -8.50 5.29 -5.59
CA ILE A 83 -8.15 6.69 -5.84
C ILE A 83 -6.78 6.72 -6.50
N ASP A 84 -6.76 7.11 -7.78
CA ASP A 84 -5.53 7.34 -8.52
C ASP A 84 -5.11 8.81 -8.38
N TRP A 85 -4.09 9.04 -7.57
CA TRP A 85 -3.53 10.37 -7.37
C TRP A 85 -2.69 10.81 -8.57
N LEU A 86 -2.56 12.13 -8.72
CA LEU A 86 -1.62 12.69 -9.68
C LEU A 86 -0.20 12.23 -9.34
N HIS A 87 0.50 11.74 -10.35
CA HIS A 87 1.90 11.33 -10.21
C HIS A 87 2.77 12.51 -9.76
N ALA A 88 3.84 12.19 -9.02
CA ALA A 88 4.84 13.17 -8.63
C ALA A 88 5.35 13.93 -9.86
N ARG A 89 5.38 15.26 -9.75
CA ARG A 89 5.90 16.15 -10.79
C ARG A 89 7.16 16.83 -10.25
N ASP A 90 8.19 16.81 -11.07
CA ASP A 90 9.43 17.49 -10.76
C ASP A 90 9.30 18.98 -11.12
N PHE A 91 9.88 19.84 -10.28
CA PHE A 91 10.02 21.27 -10.54
C PHE A 91 11.51 21.60 -10.77
N PRO A 92 11.96 21.77 -12.02
CA PRO A 92 13.37 22.01 -12.32
C PRO A 92 13.84 23.37 -11.80
N ILE A 93 14.68 23.37 -10.76
CA ILE A 93 15.27 24.58 -10.18
C ILE A 93 16.63 24.96 -10.77
N SER A 94 17.20 24.11 -11.63
CA SER A 94 18.46 24.39 -12.34
C SER A 94 18.54 23.66 -13.69
N PRO A 95 19.34 24.15 -14.66
CA PRO A 95 19.54 23.46 -15.94
C PRO A 95 20.17 22.06 -15.79
N PHE A 96 20.95 21.80 -14.74
CA PHE A 96 21.57 20.50 -14.48
C PHE A 96 20.55 19.38 -14.21
N TYR A 97 19.31 19.72 -13.80
CA TYR A 97 18.24 18.75 -13.61
C TYR A 97 18.03 17.87 -14.86
N TYR A 98 18.12 18.46 -16.06
CA TYR A 98 17.89 17.71 -17.30
C TYR A 98 18.95 16.64 -17.56
N LEU A 99 20.19 16.82 -17.09
CA LEU A 99 21.23 15.79 -17.15
C LEU A 99 20.85 14.58 -16.27
N THR A 100 20.44 14.85 -15.02
CA THR A 100 19.97 13.80 -14.10
C THR A 100 18.72 13.12 -14.63
N TYR A 101 17.77 13.89 -15.18
CA TYR A 101 16.53 13.36 -15.75
C TYR A 101 16.79 12.39 -16.91
N ILE A 102 17.70 12.75 -17.84
CA ILE A 102 18.08 11.89 -18.96
C ILE A 102 18.77 10.62 -18.44
N PHE A 103 19.71 10.75 -17.51
CA PHE A 103 20.40 9.60 -16.89
C PHE A 103 19.42 8.65 -16.20
N GLU A 104 18.51 9.17 -15.38
CA GLU A 104 17.50 8.38 -14.68
C GLU A 104 16.50 7.73 -15.63
N THR A 105 16.14 8.42 -16.72
CA THR A 105 15.29 7.86 -17.77
C THR A 105 15.98 6.68 -18.46
N ALA A 106 17.26 6.81 -18.84
CA ALA A 106 18.02 5.72 -19.43
C ALA A 106 18.16 4.53 -18.46
N ARG A 107 18.42 4.80 -17.17
CA ARG A 107 18.49 3.80 -16.12
C ARG A 107 17.17 3.06 -15.92
N ARG A 108 16.03 3.76 -15.98
CA ARG A 108 14.69 3.19 -15.86
C ARG A 108 14.40 2.20 -16.99
N ILE A 109 14.65 2.62 -18.24
CA ILE A 109 14.51 1.78 -19.44
C ILE A 109 15.38 0.52 -19.33
N SER A 110 16.66 0.68 -18.92
CA SER A 110 17.59 -0.45 -18.76
C SER A 110 17.13 -1.47 -17.71
N ARG A 111 16.34 -1.07 -16.71
CA ARG A 111 15.80 -1.95 -15.67
C ARG A 111 14.44 -2.55 -16.01
N GLY A 112 13.86 -2.22 -17.17
CA GLY A 112 12.51 -2.64 -17.55
C GLY A 112 11.42 -2.09 -16.61
N LEU A 113 11.67 -0.90 -16.06
CA LEU A 113 10.74 -0.16 -15.21
C LEU A 113 9.92 0.86 -16.02
#